data_AF-A0A8T4CIF2-F1
#
_entry.id   AF-A0A8T4CIF2-F1
#
_cell.length_a   1.000
_cell.length_b   1.000
_cell.length_c   1.000
_cell.angle_alpha   90.00
_cell.angle_beta   90.00
_cell.angle_gamma   90.00
#
_symmetry.space_group_name_H-M   'P 1'
#
loop_
_entity.id
_entity.type
_entity.pdbx_description
1 polymer ?
#
loop_
_entity_poly.entity_id
_entity_poly.type
_entity_poly.pdbx_seq_one_letter_code
_entity_poly.pdbx_strand_id
1 'polypeptide(L)'
;MRYYLQEITRAQEEERKRIARELHDDTTQVLGSISRQLDNFLRKKHGFAPNEVFFLRDLQAQLNQGAQGVNRFVQNLRPSLLDDLGLIPALRSLVKELQESDGVSTGLKLCGRERRFSLEVELLLFRIVQEAVNNIRKHAQASEAEVV
;
A
#
# COMPACT_ATOMS: atom_id res chain seq x y z
N MET A 1 34.18 -2.68 11.77
CA MET A 1 32.93 -2.13 12.34
C MET A 1 31.92 -1.74 11.28
N ARG A 2 32.26 -0.94 10.26
CA ARG A 2 31.33 -0.56 9.16
C ARG A 2 30.78 -1.75 8.36
N TYR A 3 31.58 -2.77 8.08
CA TYR A 3 31.15 -3.99 7.39
C TYR A 3 30.02 -4.73 8.12
N TYR A 4 30.17 -4.95 9.43
CA TYR A 4 29.14 -5.61 10.24
C TYR A 4 27.84 -4.81 10.31
N LEU A 5 27.92 -3.47 10.34
CA LEU A 5 26.73 -2.63 10.29
C LEU A 5 25.99 -2.77 8.96
N GLN A 6 26.72 -2.79 7.83
CA GLN A 6 26.13 -3.01 6.51
C GLN A 6 25.48 -4.39 6.40
N GLU A 7 26.14 -5.45 6.88
CA GLU A 7 25.58 -6.82 6.87
C GLU A 7 24.33 -6.95 7.75
N ILE A 8 24.32 -6.31 8.94
CA ILE A 8 23.13 -6.30 9.80
C ILE A 8 21.97 -5.56 9.14
N THR A 9 22.22 -4.39 8.55
CA THR A 9 21.19 -3.62 7.84
C THR A 9 20.64 -4.42 6.65
N ARG A 10 21.51 -5.07 5.88
CA ARG A 10 21.11 -5.92 4.76
C ARG A 10 20.26 -7.10 5.22
N ALA A 11 20.69 -7.80 6.27
CA ALA A 11 19.93 -8.92 6.84
C ALA A 11 18.54 -8.46 7.34
N GLN A 12 18.44 -7.28 7.93
CA GLN A 12 17.15 -6.70 8.33
C GLN A 12 16.26 -6.39 7.12
N GLU A 13 16.80 -5.87 6.03
CA GLU A 13 16.03 -5.61 4.80
C GLU A 13 15.58 -6.90 4.12
N GLU A 14 16.42 -7.93 4.11
CA GLU A 14 16.05 -9.27 3.61
C GLU A 14 14.95 -9.91 4.47
N GLU A 15 14.98 -9.71 5.78
CA GLU A 15 13.94 -10.20 6.68
C GLU A 15 12.62 -9.42 6.51
N ARG A 16 12.68 -8.10 6.39
CA ARG A 16 11.51 -7.27 6.03
C ARG A 16 10.90 -7.72 4.70
N LYS A 17 11.74 -8.08 3.72
CA LYS A 17 11.29 -8.67 2.44
C LYS A 17 10.58 -10.00 2.60
N ARG A 18 11.10 -10.88 3.45
CA ARG A 18 10.51 -12.19 3.69
C ARG A 18 9.13 -12.04 4.33
N ILE A 19 9.05 -11.29 5.43
CA ILE A 19 7.80 -11.06 6.16
C ILE A 19 6.76 -10.35 5.28
N ALA A 20 7.16 -9.35 4.48
CA ALA A 20 6.24 -8.63 3.61
C ALA A 20 5.63 -9.56 2.55
N ARG A 21 6.43 -10.46 1.98
CA ARG A 21 5.94 -11.47 1.02
C ARG A 21 5.00 -12.48 1.67
N GLU A 22 5.37 -13.05 2.81
CA GLU A 22 4.50 -14.00 3.54
C GLU A 22 3.14 -13.37 3.88
N LEU A 23 3.13 -12.12 4.38
CA LEU A 23 1.88 -11.42 4.67
C LEU A 23 1.07 -11.10 3.40
N HIS A 24 1.73 -10.74 2.30
CA HIS A 24 1.04 -10.49 1.05
C HIS A 24 0.40 -11.76 0.48
N ASP A 25 1.21 -12.82 0.36
CA ASP A 25 0.81 -14.08 -0.25
C ASP A 25 -0.25 -14.80 0.58
N ASP A 26 -0.09 -14.87 1.90
CA ASP A 26 -1.05 -15.61 2.73
C ASP A 26 -2.25 -14.75 3.13
N THR A 27 -2.01 -13.53 3.65
CA THR A 27 -3.08 -12.77 4.30
C THR A 27 -3.90 -11.95 3.32
N THR A 28 -3.23 -11.25 2.39
CA THR A 28 -3.93 -10.38 1.42
C THR A 28 -4.73 -11.22 0.41
N GLN A 29 -4.19 -12.35 -0.03
CA GLN A 29 -4.92 -13.25 -0.94
C GLN A 29 -6.16 -13.86 -0.29
N VAL A 30 -6.07 -14.31 0.96
CA VAL A 30 -7.23 -14.87 1.69
C VAL A 30 -8.32 -13.81 1.87
N LEU A 31 -7.97 -12.60 2.32
CA LEU A 31 -8.93 -11.51 2.47
C LEU A 31 -9.56 -11.12 1.13
N GLY A 32 -8.76 -11.02 0.06
CA GLY A 32 -9.27 -10.74 -1.29
C GLY A 32 -10.16 -11.85 -1.83
N SER A 33 -9.91 -13.12 -1.48
CA SER A 33 -10.76 -14.25 -1.82
C SER A 33 -12.12 -14.16 -1.11
N ILE A 34 -12.12 -13.92 0.20
CA ILE A 34 -13.35 -13.77 1.00
C ILE A 34 -14.18 -12.58 0.50
N SER A 35 -13.56 -11.44 0.20
CA SER A 35 -14.24 -10.25 -0.34
C SER A 35 -14.97 -10.57 -1.64
N ARG A 36 -14.29 -11.29 -2.55
CA ARG A 36 -14.87 -11.72 -3.84
C ARG A 36 -15.98 -12.74 -3.66
N GLN A 37 -15.83 -13.70 -2.75
CA GLN A 37 -16.87 -14.69 -2.45
C GLN A 37 -18.14 -14.02 -1.91
N LEU A 38 -17.98 -13.05 -1.00
CA LEU A 38 -19.09 -12.28 -0.45
C LEU A 38 -19.78 -11.40 -1.50
N ASP A 39 -19.01 -10.72 -2.36
CA ASP A 39 -19.60 -9.92 -3.45
C ASP A 39 -20.38 -10.79 -4.44
N ASN A 40 -19.84 -11.97 -4.78
CA ASN A 40 -20.52 -12.96 -5.61
C ASN A 40 -21.80 -13.48 -4.97
N PHE A 41 -21.79 -13.74 -3.66
CA PHE A 41 -22.97 -14.20 -2.92
C PHE A 41 -24.07 -13.14 -2.93
N LEU A 42 -23.72 -11.88 -2.68
CA LEU A 42 -24.64 -10.73 -2.72
C LEU A 42 -25.26 -10.53 -4.12
N ARG A 43 -24.49 -10.77 -5.19
CA ARG A 43 -24.98 -10.64 -6.57
C ARG A 43 -25.88 -11.79 -7.02
N LYS A 44 -25.60 -13.02 -6.57
CA LYS A 44 -26.27 -14.24 -7.06
C LYS A 44 -27.52 -14.63 -6.27
N LYS A 45 -27.59 -14.32 -4.97
CA LYS A 45 -28.73 -14.68 -4.13
C LYS A 45 -29.75 -13.55 -4.13
N HIS A 46 -31.01 -13.92 -4.34
CA HIS A 46 -32.15 -13.01 -4.28
C HIS A 46 -33.02 -13.33 -3.05
N GLY A 47 -33.88 -12.39 -2.66
CA GLY A 47 -34.82 -12.57 -1.54
C GLY A 47 -34.24 -12.28 -0.15
N PHE A 48 -33.11 -11.57 -0.06
CA PHE A 48 -32.63 -11.05 1.21
C PHE A 48 -33.60 -10.00 1.77
N ALA A 49 -33.88 -10.07 3.06
CA ALA A 49 -34.51 -8.97 3.76
C ALA A 49 -33.56 -7.75 3.77
N PRO A 50 -34.08 -6.50 3.79
CA PRO A 50 -33.24 -5.31 3.78
C PRO A 50 -32.14 -5.33 4.85
N ASN A 51 -32.46 -5.76 6.07
CA ASN A 51 -31.52 -5.86 7.19
C ASN A 51 -30.37 -6.84 6.93
N GLU A 52 -30.62 -7.94 6.20
CA GLU A 52 -29.57 -8.90 5.84
C GLU A 52 -28.61 -8.31 4.81
N VAL A 53 -29.13 -7.54 3.84
CA VAL A 53 -28.31 -6.83 2.85
C VAL A 53 -27.42 -5.80 3.56
N PHE A 54 -27.97 -5.02 4.48
CA PHE A 54 -27.20 -4.06 5.27
C PHE A 54 -26.09 -4.73 6.06
N PHE A 55 -26.39 -5.80 6.80
CA PHE A 55 -25.40 -6.55 7.57
C PHE A 55 -24.27 -7.11 6.69
N LEU A 56 -24.60 -7.70 5.54
CA LEU A 56 -23.60 -8.26 4.62
C LEU A 56 -22.74 -7.18 3.97
N ARG A 57 -23.31 -6.01 3.66
CA ARG A 57 -22.55 -4.85 3.14
C ARG A 57 -21.62 -4.28 4.19
N ASP A 58 -22.05 -4.20 5.45
CA ASP A 58 -21.21 -3.77 6.55
C ASP A 58 -20.03 -4.74 6.76
N LEU A 59 -20.30 -6.05 6.75
CA LEU A 59 -19.25 -7.08 6.81
C LEU A 59 -18.26 -6.97 5.65
N GLN A 60 -18.75 -6.71 4.43
CA GLN A 60 -17.89 -6.45 3.27
C GLN A 60 -17.01 -5.20 3.47
N ALA A 61 -17.56 -4.14 4.04
CA ALA A 61 -16.82 -2.91 4.32
C ALA A 61 -15.72 -3.15 5.38
N GLN A 62 -16.03 -3.84 6.48
CA GLN A 62 -15.05 -4.19 7.52
C GLN A 62 -13.92 -5.07 6.97
N LEU A 63 -14.25 -6.06 6.13
CA LEU A 63 -13.27 -6.93 5.50
C LEU A 63 -12.35 -6.14 4.54
N ASN A 64 -12.90 -5.23 3.74
CA ASN A 64 -12.12 -4.37 2.86
C ASN A 64 -11.21 -3.42 3.66
N GLN A 65 -11.69 -2.86 4.78
CA GLN A 65 -10.87 -2.04 5.68
C GLN A 65 -9.71 -2.85 6.29
N GLY A 66 -9.97 -4.09 6.73
CA GLY A 66 -8.93 -5.00 7.22
C GLY A 66 -7.88 -5.32 6.16
N ALA A 67 -8.30 -5.63 4.94
CA ALA A 67 -7.40 -5.88 3.80
C ALA A 67 -6.54 -4.66 3.45
N GLN A 68 -7.13 -3.46 3.47
CA GLN A 68 -6.38 -2.21 3.30
C GLN A 68 -5.38 -1.99 4.45
N GLY A 69 -5.74 -2.33 5.69
CA GLY A 69 -4.83 -2.31 6.83
C GLY A 69 -3.61 -3.20 6.64
N VAL A 70 -3.82 -4.45 6.22
CA VAL A 70 -2.74 -5.40 5.92
C VAL A 70 -1.88 -4.91 4.77
N ASN A 71 -2.47 -4.43 3.68
CA ASN A 71 -1.72 -3.87 2.56
C ASN A 71 -0.85 -2.69 2.98
N ARG A 72 -1.37 -1.77 3.80
CA ARG A 72 -0.57 -0.67 4.36
C ARG A 72 0.58 -1.18 5.22
N PHE A 73 0.35 -2.22 6.03
CA PHE A 73 1.41 -2.84 6.83
C PHE A 73 2.50 -3.47 5.95
N VAL A 74 2.12 -4.21 4.91
CA VAL A 74 3.05 -4.79 3.92
C VAL A 74 3.87 -3.69 3.24
N GLN A 75 3.22 -2.62 2.75
CA GLN A 75 3.89 -1.49 2.11
C GLN A 75 4.84 -0.75 3.07
N ASN A 76 4.45 -0.62 4.34
CA ASN A 76 5.31 -0.06 5.38
C ASN A 76 6.48 -0.97 5.74
N LEU A 77 6.36 -2.28 5.54
CA LEU A 77 7.44 -3.20 5.80
C LEU A 77 8.41 -3.25 4.62
N ARG A 78 7.90 -3.46 3.40
CA ARG A 78 8.65 -3.40 2.16
C ARG A 78 7.74 -3.04 0.98
N PRO A 79 8.02 -1.94 0.27
CA PRO A 79 7.21 -1.55 -0.88
C PRO A 79 7.50 -2.46 -2.08
N SER A 80 6.75 -3.55 -2.25
CA SER A 80 6.97 -4.55 -3.31
C SER A 80 6.96 -3.95 -4.72
N LEU A 81 6.10 -2.94 -4.94
CA LEU A 81 6.01 -2.22 -6.21
C LEU A 81 7.34 -1.55 -6.60
N LEU A 82 8.12 -1.13 -5.60
CA LEU A 82 9.47 -0.58 -5.80
C LEU A 82 10.44 -1.65 -6.30
N ASP A 83 10.35 -2.85 -5.75
CA ASP A 83 11.21 -3.96 -6.16
C ASP A 83 10.90 -4.41 -7.58
N ASP A 84 9.61 -4.57 -7.89
CA ASP A 84 9.15 -5.20 -9.13
C ASP A 84 9.16 -4.21 -10.30
N LEU A 85 8.72 -2.96 -10.06
CA LEU A 85 8.51 -1.96 -11.10
C LEU A 85 9.42 -0.73 -10.98
N GLY A 86 10.05 -0.52 -9.83
CA GLY A 86 10.95 0.61 -9.58
C GLY A 86 10.30 1.82 -8.94
N LEU A 87 11.09 2.89 -8.79
CA LEU A 87 10.72 4.06 -8.00
C LEU A 87 9.50 4.80 -8.56
N ILE A 88 9.46 5.06 -9.87
CA ILE A 88 8.40 5.88 -10.46
C ILE A 88 7.01 5.23 -10.32
N PRO A 89 6.83 3.93 -10.66
CA PRO A 89 5.56 3.25 -10.42
C PRO A 89 5.18 3.22 -8.94
N ALA A 90 6.15 2.99 -8.05
CA ALA A 90 5.93 3.00 -6.61
C ALA A 90 5.41 4.35 -6.10
N LEU A 91 6.06 5.46 -6.48
CA LEU A 91 5.63 6.81 -6.13
C LEU A 91 4.25 7.15 -6.69
N ARG A 92 3.96 6.74 -7.93
CA ARG A 92 2.66 6.95 -8.56
C ARG A 92 1.54 6.25 -7.79
N SER A 93 1.78 5.02 -7.33
CA SER A 93 0.82 4.29 -6.50
C SER A 93 0.61 4.96 -5.15
N LEU A 94 1.69 5.44 -4.51
CA LEU A 94 1.64 6.10 -3.21
C LEU A 94 0.80 7.39 -3.25
N VAL A 95 1.01 8.25 -4.26
CA VAL A 95 0.21 9.49 -4.38
C VAL A 95 -1.25 9.20 -4.76
N LYS A 96 -1.50 8.15 -5.55
CA LYS A 96 -2.86 7.70 -5.88
C LYS A 96 -3.62 7.21 -4.65
N GLU A 97 -2.93 6.49 -3.74
CA GLU A 97 -3.52 6.03 -2.48
C GLU A 97 -3.94 7.21 -1.59
N LEU A 98 -3.12 8.27 -1.51
CA LEU A 98 -3.46 9.50 -0.79
C LEU A 98 -4.71 10.16 -1.37
N GLN A 99 -4.84 10.20 -2.69
CA GLN A 99 -6.04 10.75 -3.33
C GLN A 99 -7.29 9.90 -3.07
N GLU A 100 -7.20 8.58 -3.20
CA GLU A 100 -8.33 7.66 -3.02
C GLU A 100 -8.79 7.56 -1.57
N SER A 101 -7.85 7.58 -0.62
CA SER A 101 -8.15 7.35 0.81
C SER A 101 -8.50 8.63 1.55
N ASP A 102 -7.87 9.74 1.19
CA ASP A 102 -7.91 10.98 1.98
C ASP A 102 -8.52 12.17 1.21
N GLY A 103 -8.85 11.98 -0.08
CA GLY A 103 -9.53 13.00 -0.90
C GLY A 103 -8.64 14.20 -1.29
N VAL A 104 -7.34 14.11 -1.07
CA VAL A 104 -6.36 15.14 -1.43
C VAL A 104 -6.08 15.04 -2.94
N SER A 105 -6.17 16.14 -3.68
CA SER A 105 -5.75 16.15 -5.10
C SER A 105 -4.25 15.91 -5.18
N THR A 106 -3.78 14.88 -5.90
CA THR A 106 -2.34 14.57 -5.96
C THR A 106 -1.76 14.58 -7.37
N GLY A 107 -0.51 15.05 -7.47
CA GLY A 107 0.27 15.07 -8.70
C GLY A 107 1.65 14.41 -8.52
N LEU A 108 2.12 13.76 -9.58
CA LEU A 108 3.52 13.30 -9.70
C LEU A 108 4.11 13.89 -10.99
N LYS A 109 5.03 14.84 -10.83
CA LYS A 109 5.80 15.46 -11.90
C LYS A 109 7.18 14.81 -11.95
N LEU A 110 7.65 14.49 -13.15
CA LEU A 110 8.96 13.88 -13.36
C LEU A 110 9.85 14.86 -14.09
N CYS A 111 10.97 15.22 -13.47
CA CYS A 111 11.97 16.09 -14.07
C CYS A 111 13.19 15.28 -14.55
N GLY A 112 13.58 15.49 -15.82
CA GLY A 112 14.76 14.83 -16.39
C GLY A 112 14.46 13.48 -17.05
N ARG A 113 15.48 12.61 -17.16
CA ARG A 113 15.36 11.27 -17.75
C ARG A 113 15.25 10.22 -16.66
N GLU A 114 14.27 9.34 -16.81
CA GLU A 114 14.12 8.16 -15.96
C GLU A 114 15.36 7.26 -16.05
N ARG A 115 15.82 6.82 -14.89
CA ARG A 115 16.90 5.84 -14.73
C ARG A 115 16.66 5.04 -13.45
N ARG A 116 17.16 3.80 -13.40
CA ARG A 116 17.20 3.02 -12.17
C ARG A 116 18.36 3.48 -11.29
N PHE A 117 18.12 3.50 -9.98
CA PHE A 117 19.18 3.63 -8.98
C PHE A 117 19.48 2.25 -8.38
N SER A 118 20.46 2.16 -7.47
CA SER A 118 20.57 0.97 -6.64
C SER A 118 19.29 0.83 -5.79
N LEU A 119 18.90 -0.40 -5.49
CA LEU A 119 17.69 -0.68 -4.72
C LEU A 119 17.65 0.08 -3.38
N GLU A 120 18.81 0.22 -2.73
CA GLU A 120 18.98 0.97 -1.48
C GLU A 120 18.62 2.46 -1.65
N VAL A 121 19.04 3.07 -2.76
CA VAL A 121 18.74 4.49 -3.05
C VAL A 121 17.26 4.64 -3.42
N GLU A 122 16.71 3.74 -4.24
CA GLU A 122 15.29 3.77 -4.58
C GLU A 122 14.41 3.61 -3.32
N LEU A 123 14.81 2.72 -2.40
CA LEU A 123 14.11 2.50 -1.13
C LEU A 123 14.19 3.72 -0.23
N LEU A 124 15.37 4.32 -0.10
CA LEU A 124 15.54 5.54 0.69
C LEU A 124 14.66 6.68 0.16
N LEU A 125 14.69 6.93 -1.16
CA LEU A 125 13.87 7.97 -1.80
C LEU A 125 12.38 7.70 -1.60
N PHE A 126 11.95 6.45 -1.80
CA PHE A 126 10.56 6.07 -1.57
C PHE A 126 10.14 6.32 -0.12
N ARG A 127 10.96 5.96 0.86
CA ARG A 127 10.66 6.19 2.30
C ARG A 127 10.53 7.67 2.65
N ILE A 128 11.37 8.52 2.06
CA ILE A 128 11.27 9.97 2.26
C ILE A 128 9.90 10.48 1.78
N VAL A 129 9.48 10.09 0.57
CA VAL A 129 8.19 10.52 0.03
C VAL A 129 7.02 9.88 0.80
N GLN A 130 7.15 8.63 1.21
CA GLN A 130 6.15 7.93 2.04
C GLN A 130 5.91 8.68 3.35
N GLU A 131 6.96 9.11 4.04
CA GLU A 131 6.81 9.85 5.30
C GLU A 131 6.26 11.26 5.06
N ALA A 132 6.64 11.93 3.96
CA ALA A 132 6.04 13.20 3.59
C ALA A 132 4.52 13.07 3.34
N VAL A 133 4.09 12.03 2.61
CA VAL A 133 2.67 11.70 2.39
C VAL A 133 1.95 11.39 3.71
N ASN A 134 2.60 10.66 4.62
CA ASN A 134 2.05 10.35 5.94
C ASN A 134 1.84 11.63 6.79
N ASN A 135 2.79 12.58 6.71
CA ASN A 135 2.67 13.87 7.37
C ASN A 135 1.54 14.71 6.78
N ILE A 136 1.34 14.67 5.45
CA ILE A 136 0.20 15.34 4.81
C ILE A 136 -1.10 14.80 5.38
N ARG A 137 -1.26 13.47 5.40
CA ARG A 137 -2.44 12.77 5.92
C ARG A 137 -2.75 13.15 7.37
N LYS A 138 -1.73 13.19 8.23
CA LYS A 138 -1.93 13.39 9.68
C LYS A 138 -2.02 14.85 10.10
N HIS A 139 -1.37 15.76 9.37
CA HIS A 139 -1.06 17.09 9.91
C HIS A 139 -1.35 18.25 8.97
N ALA A 140 -1.34 18.06 7.64
CA ALA A 140 -1.33 19.21 6.73
C ALA A 140 -2.70 19.82 6.45
N GLN A 141 -3.81 19.08 6.63
CA GLN A 141 -5.15 19.49 6.17
C GLN A 141 -5.15 19.99 4.71
N ALA A 142 -4.29 19.41 3.87
CA ALA A 142 -4.07 19.88 2.52
C ALA A 142 -5.22 19.45 1.59
N SER A 143 -5.63 20.33 0.68
CA SER A 143 -6.54 20.01 -0.43
C SER A 143 -5.81 19.50 -1.67
N GLU A 144 -4.50 19.79 -1.78
CA GLU A 144 -3.66 19.43 -2.91
C GLU A 144 -2.22 19.12 -2.47
N ALA A 145 -1.55 18.19 -3.15
CA ALA A 145 -0.15 17.84 -2.96
C ALA A 145 0.53 17.45 -4.29
N GLU A 146 1.74 17.95 -4.53
CA GLU A 146 2.54 17.60 -5.72
C GLU A 146 3.90 17.03 -5.31
N VAL A 147 4.27 15.88 -5.88
CA VAL A 147 5.63 15.32 -5.80
C VAL A 147 6.35 15.63 -7.11
N VAL A 148 7.54 16.23 -7.05
CA VAL A 148 8.30 16.77 -8.20
C VAL A 148 9.70 16.17 -8.29
#